data_AF-A0A7J7JIL0-F1
#
_entry.id   AF-A0A7J7JIL0-F1
#
_cell.length_a   1.000
_cell.length_b   1.000
_cell.length_c   1.000
_cell.angle_alpha   90.00
_cell.angle_beta   90.00
_cell.angle_gamma   90.00
#
_symmetry.space_group_name_H-M   'P 1'
#
loop_
_entity.id
_entity.type
_entity.pdbx_description
1 polymer ?
#
loop_
_entity_poly.entity_id
_entity_poly.type
_entity_poly.pdbx_seq_one_letter_code
_entity_poly.pdbx_strand_id
1 'polypeptide(L)'
;MSSDCTMNVTRKVMRSSSLLDIPGEELTFNFDHVVIAEDRDEVDAMVLPLEVGDDEEDEIDIDTRSTTWVRRRSKEFEYALPNDKYSKVTQEVLHLENTKKRKIVAMSDLHLGGSWSEGMDWKLEKYLDNLIQIAKEEVACFVMLGDIFEMWLEKFAEVPPDNAARVQAWKESASVLINAIDKLISECDVKVFYVRGNHDREITEQDVKTIFGEKVSFVPCTLILRLKTGSEAEHRVRLAHGHEWDVFNSYMLQDSNKLIPNRPIGYYIARAVSTAERHDSGSEVEDLLIGLAGGLLSMIPKALEDDLIDVLLRPEVHRKLIGRLFEGAFEVEDIDFLLQAKCRVSENEYVRLQSLLEYPLFRLCGSEVGKQDVFHMIKAATGDYKKFIRRSDEDVVVLAHTHRWDLRKYRNYKGNQVVYANTGCWTCNAEEFSSVVLDPPTVDKDGLVTIDYGKNE
;
A
#
# COMPACT_ATOMS: atom_id res chain seq x y z
N MET A 1 3.28 54.33 13.99
CA MET A 1 4.67 54.04 14.41
C MET A 1 4.69 52.57 14.77
N SER A 2 5.39 51.77 13.98
CA SER A 2 5.41 50.31 14.04
C SER A 2 6.10 49.83 15.32
N SER A 3 5.51 48.82 15.95
CA SER A 3 6.15 48.02 17.00
C SER A 3 6.58 46.70 16.36
N ASP A 4 7.88 46.57 16.10
CA ASP A 4 8.51 45.33 15.69
C ASP A 4 8.49 44.34 16.87
N CYS A 5 7.85 43.19 16.65
CA CYS A 5 7.89 42.05 17.56
C CYS A 5 8.73 40.96 16.90
N THR A 6 10.01 40.90 17.24
CA THR A 6 10.90 39.78 16.88
C THR A 6 10.65 38.60 17.81
N MET A 7 10.03 37.54 17.29
CA MET A 7 10.04 36.22 17.92
C MET A 7 11.38 35.53 17.65
N ASN A 8 12.15 35.26 18.70
CA ASN A 8 13.29 34.36 18.64
C ASN A 8 12.79 32.93 18.84
N VAL A 9 12.84 32.10 17.80
CA VAL A 9 12.66 30.65 17.90
C VAL A 9 14.01 30.02 18.16
N THR A 10 14.25 29.61 19.41
CA THR A 10 15.46 28.87 19.78
C THR A 10 15.24 27.39 19.49
N ARG A 11 15.75 26.89 18.36
CA ARG A 11 15.76 25.45 18.05
C ARG A 11 16.78 24.75 18.96
N LYS A 12 16.29 24.06 19.98
CA LYS A 12 17.11 23.31 20.94
C LYS A 12 17.57 22.01 20.28
N VAL A 13 18.75 22.02 19.66
CA VAL A 13 19.42 20.79 19.21
C VAL A 13 19.87 20.03 20.46
N MET A 14 19.06 19.05 20.90
CA MET A 14 19.50 18.10 21.91
C MET A 14 20.44 17.09 21.26
N ARG A 15 21.75 17.27 21.47
CA ARG A 15 22.72 16.20 21.27
C ARG A 15 22.50 15.16 22.36
N SER A 16 21.81 14.08 22.00
CA SER A 16 21.80 12.84 22.77
C SER A 16 23.19 12.23 22.72
N SER A 17 23.92 12.31 23.84
CA SER A 17 25.22 11.67 24.03
C SER A 17 25.06 10.43 24.89
N SER A 18 24.78 9.28 24.28
CA SER A 18 25.15 7.96 24.82
C SER A 18 24.74 6.84 23.86
N LEU A 19 25.54 6.57 22.84
CA LEU A 19 25.50 5.29 22.14
C LEU A 19 26.94 4.87 21.79
N LEU A 20 27.39 3.84 22.51
CA LEU A 20 28.39 2.82 22.16
C LEU A 20 29.88 3.13 22.39
N ASP A 21 30.42 2.53 23.46
CA ASP A 21 31.79 2.03 23.55
C ASP A 21 31.87 0.66 22.84
N ILE A 22 32.70 0.54 21.78
CA ILE A 22 33.10 -0.75 21.20
C ILE A 22 34.60 -0.70 20.86
N PRO A 23 35.41 -1.70 21.25
CA PRO A 23 36.83 -1.75 20.94
C PRO A 23 37.07 -2.12 19.46
N GLY A 24 38.01 -1.43 18.83
CA GLY A 24 38.34 -1.59 17.42
C GLY A 24 39.21 -2.83 17.15
N GLU A 25 38.86 -3.55 16.08
CA GLU A 25 39.76 -4.44 15.36
C GLU A 25 39.84 -3.97 13.89
N GLU A 26 41.06 -3.85 13.38
CA GLU A 26 41.34 -3.51 11.98
C GLU A 26 41.11 -4.73 11.08
N LEU A 27 40.24 -4.58 10.09
CA LEU A 27 40.08 -5.52 8.98
C LEU A 27 40.54 -4.86 7.69
N THR A 28 41.59 -5.42 7.09
CA THR A 28 42.04 -5.10 5.73
C THR A 28 41.39 -6.07 4.75
N PHE A 29 40.76 -5.54 3.70
CA PHE A 29 40.20 -6.34 2.61
C PHE A 29 41.02 -6.13 1.33
N ASN A 30 41.34 -7.24 0.68
CA ASN A 30 42.05 -7.29 -0.59
C ASN A 30 41.03 -7.68 -1.68
N PHE A 31 40.89 -6.86 -2.72
CA PHE A 31 40.00 -7.12 -3.85
C PHE A 31 40.84 -7.51 -5.06
N ASP A 32 40.85 -8.79 -5.40
CA ASP A 32 41.34 -9.25 -6.70
C ASP A 32 40.33 -10.20 -7.34
N HIS A 33 40.02 -9.88 -8.60
CA HIS A 33 39.31 -10.66 -9.62
C HIS A 33 37.78 -10.82 -9.51
N VAL A 34 37.05 -9.99 -10.27
CA VAL A 34 35.74 -10.34 -10.82
C VAL A 34 35.89 -10.45 -12.35
N VAL A 35 35.69 -11.66 -12.87
CA VAL A 35 35.56 -11.93 -14.31
C VAL A 35 34.06 -11.92 -14.62
N ILE A 36 33.63 -11.02 -15.50
CA ILE A 36 32.26 -10.99 -16.01
C ILE A 36 32.22 -11.86 -17.27
N ALA A 37 31.43 -12.93 -17.23
CA ALA A 37 31.06 -13.70 -18.40
C ALA A 37 29.71 -13.17 -18.93
N GLU A 38 29.69 -12.79 -20.21
CA GLU A 38 28.47 -12.48 -20.95
C GLU A 38 27.91 -13.78 -21.53
N ASP A 39 26.71 -14.18 -21.11
CA ASP A 39 25.88 -15.10 -21.89
C ASP A 39 24.52 -14.44 -22.09
N ARG A 40 24.17 -14.25 -23.36
CA ARG A 40 22.87 -13.77 -23.83
C ARG A 40 22.11 -14.96 -24.40
N ASP A 41 21.09 -15.41 -23.68
CA ASP A 41 20.04 -16.24 -24.28
C ASP A 41 18.77 -15.41 -24.44
N GLU A 42 18.25 -15.45 -25.67
CA GLU A 42 17.06 -14.77 -26.16
C GLU A 42 15.80 -15.33 -25.48
N VAL A 43 15.00 -14.45 -24.86
CA VAL A 43 13.63 -14.76 -24.44
C VAL A 43 12.69 -13.97 -25.35
N ASP A 44 11.99 -14.70 -26.23
CA ASP A 44 10.90 -14.18 -27.07
C ASP A 44 9.74 -13.70 -26.18
N ALA A 45 9.75 -12.43 -25.80
CA ALA A 45 8.58 -11.77 -25.24
C ALA A 45 7.68 -11.28 -26.40
N MET A 46 6.47 -11.80 -26.44
CA MET A 46 5.41 -11.40 -27.37
C MET A 46 5.01 -9.94 -27.07
N VAL A 47 5.66 -8.97 -27.72
CA VAL A 47 5.30 -7.56 -27.65
C VAL A 47 4.10 -7.33 -28.56
N LEU A 48 2.91 -7.12 -27.99
CA LEU A 48 1.77 -6.59 -28.73
C LEU A 48 1.98 -5.08 -28.93
N PRO A 49 2.00 -4.57 -30.17
CA PRO A 49 2.06 -3.13 -30.40
C PRO A 49 0.65 -2.55 -30.18
N LEU A 50 0.47 -1.84 -29.08
CA LEU A 50 -0.69 -0.97 -28.87
C LEU A 50 -0.19 0.47 -28.92
N GLU A 51 -0.21 1.06 -30.11
CA GLU A 51 -0.20 2.51 -30.26
C GLU A 51 -1.55 3.05 -29.74
N VAL A 52 -1.58 3.44 -28.47
CA VAL A 52 -2.71 4.17 -27.88
C VAL A 52 -2.37 5.65 -27.98
N GLY A 53 -3.22 6.41 -28.68
CA GLY A 53 -3.11 7.86 -28.82
C GLY A 53 -3.24 8.60 -27.48
N ASP A 54 -2.75 9.84 -27.47
CA ASP A 54 -2.52 10.70 -26.29
C ASP A 54 -3.51 10.51 -25.11
N ASP A 55 -2.95 10.09 -23.97
CA ASP A 55 -3.58 9.62 -22.71
C ASP A 55 -4.40 10.64 -21.88
N GLU A 56 -4.60 11.88 -22.36
CA GLU A 56 -5.21 12.96 -21.55
C GLU A 56 -6.75 13.02 -21.63
N GLU A 57 -7.40 12.48 -22.66
CA GLU A 57 -8.87 12.58 -22.83
C GLU A 57 -9.69 11.53 -22.05
N ASP A 58 -9.04 10.55 -21.41
CA ASP A 58 -9.71 9.37 -20.84
C ASP A 58 -9.97 9.44 -19.33
N GLU A 59 -9.53 10.50 -18.66
CA GLU A 59 -9.64 10.66 -17.22
C GLU A 59 -10.72 11.68 -16.89
N ILE A 60 -11.80 11.21 -16.25
CA ILE A 60 -12.86 12.08 -15.76
C ILE A 60 -12.60 12.27 -14.28
N ASP A 61 -12.06 13.45 -13.93
CA ASP A 61 -11.99 13.90 -12.55
C ASP A 61 -13.42 14.13 -12.04
N ILE A 62 -13.73 13.54 -10.90
CA ILE A 62 -15.06 13.54 -10.32
C ILE A 62 -14.95 14.34 -9.03
N ASP A 63 -15.33 15.62 -9.08
CA ASP A 63 -15.45 16.50 -7.89
C ASP A 63 -16.64 16.10 -6.98
N THR A 64 -16.98 14.81 -6.92
CA THR A 64 -18.11 14.30 -6.15
C THR A 64 -17.73 13.05 -5.37
N ARG A 65 -18.23 12.97 -4.14
CA ARG A 65 -18.04 11.81 -3.24
C ARG A 65 -18.61 10.49 -3.77
N SER A 66 -19.29 10.50 -4.91
CA SER A 66 -19.87 9.31 -5.49
C SER A 66 -19.86 9.33 -7.01
N THR A 67 -19.90 8.16 -7.63
CA THR A 67 -20.01 8.03 -9.08
C THR A 67 -20.77 6.78 -9.48
N THR A 68 -21.36 6.82 -10.68
CA THR A 68 -22.15 5.70 -11.20
C THR A 68 -21.28 4.58 -11.75
N TRP A 69 -21.63 3.36 -11.38
CA TRP A 69 -21.14 2.12 -11.94
C TRP A 69 -22.19 1.58 -12.93
N VAL A 70 -21.89 1.66 -14.23
CA VAL A 70 -22.87 1.38 -15.29
C VAL A 70 -23.26 -0.11 -15.31
N ARG A 71 -24.57 -0.41 -15.40
CA ARG A 71 -25.08 -1.80 -15.38
C ARG A 71 -24.73 -2.61 -16.64
N ARG A 72 -24.51 -1.95 -17.78
CA ARG A 72 -24.30 -2.61 -19.08
C ARG A 72 -22.85 -2.47 -19.53
N ARG A 73 -22.17 -3.60 -19.71
CA ARG A 73 -20.94 -3.67 -20.49
C ARG A 73 -21.26 -3.62 -21.98
N SER A 74 -20.37 -3.03 -22.77
CA SER A 74 -20.52 -3.00 -24.24
C SER A 74 -20.28 -4.38 -24.87
N LYS A 75 -19.47 -5.24 -24.22
CA LYS A 75 -19.21 -6.63 -24.60
C LYS A 75 -18.93 -7.49 -23.36
N GLU A 76 -19.45 -8.72 -23.33
CA GLU A 76 -18.89 -9.77 -22.46
C GLU A 76 -17.53 -10.20 -23.01
N PHE A 77 -16.58 -10.46 -22.12
CA PHE A 77 -15.26 -10.91 -22.50
C PHE A 77 -14.73 -11.89 -21.46
N GLU A 78 -13.82 -12.75 -21.90
CA GLU A 78 -13.12 -13.66 -21.01
C GLU A 78 -12.15 -12.87 -20.14
N TYR A 79 -12.31 -13.03 -18.84
CA TYR A 79 -11.48 -12.38 -17.85
C TYR A 79 -10.25 -13.23 -17.60
N ALA A 80 -9.10 -12.64 -17.88
CA ALA A 80 -7.85 -13.16 -17.37
C ALA A 80 -7.78 -12.79 -15.88
N LEU A 81 -7.60 -13.80 -15.03
CA LEU A 81 -7.08 -13.53 -13.69
C LEU A 81 -5.78 -12.72 -13.84
N PRO A 82 -5.53 -11.72 -12.99
CA PRO A 82 -4.25 -11.03 -13.02
C PRO A 82 -3.15 -12.09 -12.89
N ASN A 83 -2.31 -12.18 -13.92
CA ASN A 83 -1.20 -13.11 -13.99
C ASN A 83 0.01 -12.53 -13.24
N ASP A 84 -0.25 -12.05 -12.03
CA ASP A 84 0.77 -11.53 -11.17
C ASP A 84 1.40 -12.74 -10.49
N LYS A 85 2.59 -13.14 -10.95
CA LYS A 85 3.40 -14.27 -10.44
C LYS A 85 3.51 -14.28 -8.89
N TYR A 86 3.23 -13.15 -8.27
CA TYR A 86 3.37 -12.88 -6.84
C TYR A 86 2.06 -12.56 -6.10
N SER A 87 0.94 -12.35 -6.81
CA SER A 87 -0.34 -11.98 -6.17
C SER A 87 -1.32 -13.15 -6.21
N LYS A 88 -1.50 -13.81 -5.08
CA LYS A 88 -2.52 -14.85 -4.94
C LYS A 88 -3.90 -14.22 -4.98
N VAL A 89 -4.67 -14.57 -6.01
CA VAL A 89 -6.05 -14.11 -6.19
C VAL A 89 -7.01 -15.05 -5.48
N THR A 90 -7.83 -14.49 -4.59
CA THR A 90 -9.00 -15.16 -4.01
C THR A 90 -10.24 -14.65 -4.72
N GLN A 91 -11.11 -15.57 -5.14
CA GLN A 91 -12.39 -15.22 -5.75
C GLN A 91 -13.54 -15.62 -4.84
N GLU A 92 -14.55 -14.76 -4.77
CA GLU A 92 -15.78 -15.03 -4.04
C GLU A 92 -16.99 -14.69 -4.92
N VAL A 93 -18.06 -15.46 -4.81
CA VAL A 93 -19.34 -15.12 -5.44
C VAL A 93 -20.30 -14.57 -4.38
N LEU A 94 -20.81 -13.36 -4.61
CA LEU A 94 -21.85 -12.77 -3.76
C LEU A 94 -23.20 -12.80 -4.48
N HIS A 95 -24.19 -13.42 -3.86
CA HIS A 95 -25.57 -13.49 -4.33
C HIS A 95 -26.38 -12.34 -3.75
N LEU A 96 -26.59 -11.30 -4.55
CA LEU A 96 -27.20 -10.02 -4.15
C LEU A 96 -28.57 -9.77 -4.83
N GLU A 97 -29.16 -10.83 -5.37
CA GLU A 97 -30.45 -10.84 -6.03
C GLU A 97 -31.60 -10.64 -5.02
N ASN A 98 -32.54 -9.75 -5.34
CA ASN A 98 -33.79 -9.56 -4.59
C ASN A 98 -33.62 -9.27 -3.09
N THR A 99 -32.47 -8.72 -2.68
CA THR A 99 -32.17 -8.38 -1.29
C THR A 99 -31.86 -6.89 -1.13
N LYS A 100 -32.23 -6.35 0.04
CA LYS A 100 -31.79 -5.01 0.48
C LYS A 100 -30.36 -5.02 0.99
N LYS A 101 -29.89 -6.14 1.55
CA LYS A 101 -28.48 -6.35 1.93
C LYS A 101 -27.65 -6.62 0.68
N ARG A 102 -27.10 -5.55 0.11
CA ARG A 102 -26.34 -5.61 -1.14
C ARG A 102 -25.09 -4.75 -1.14
N LYS A 103 -24.95 -3.85 -0.17
CA LYS A 103 -23.79 -2.95 -0.09
C LYS A 103 -22.54 -3.72 0.29
N ILE A 104 -21.43 -3.33 -0.31
CA ILE A 104 -20.09 -3.82 0.02
C ILE A 104 -19.35 -2.61 0.57
N VAL A 105 -18.80 -2.72 1.77
CA VAL A 105 -18.03 -1.65 2.41
C VAL A 105 -16.58 -2.09 2.55
N ALA A 106 -15.63 -1.26 2.12
CA ALA A 106 -14.20 -1.51 2.24
C ALA A 106 -13.52 -0.39 3.02
N MET A 107 -12.60 -0.76 3.92
CA MET A 107 -11.85 0.16 4.80
C MET A 107 -10.44 -0.40 5.00
N SER A 108 -9.43 0.45 5.06
CA SER A 108 -8.00 0.09 5.16
C SER A 108 -7.23 1.05 6.05
N ASP A 109 -5.93 0.80 6.20
CA ASP A 109 -4.95 1.76 6.73
C ASP A 109 -5.30 2.22 8.15
N LEU A 110 -5.74 1.30 9.00
CA LEU A 110 -6.04 1.58 10.39
C LEU A 110 -4.77 1.66 11.25
N HIS A 111 -3.75 0.88 10.88
CA HIS A 111 -2.45 0.78 11.55
C HIS A 111 -2.55 0.57 13.07
N LEU A 112 -3.50 -0.27 13.51
CA LEU A 112 -3.76 -0.53 14.91
C LEU A 112 -2.53 -1.12 15.61
N GLY A 113 -2.26 -0.62 16.82
CA GLY A 113 -1.10 -1.02 17.62
C GLY A 113 0.18 -0.24 17.32
N GLY A 114 0.14 0.71 16.37
CA GLY A 114 1.21 1.67 16.10
C GLY A 114 0.86 3.09 16.56
N SER A 115 1.87 3.97 16.54
CA SER A 115 1.74 5.39 16.89
C SER A 115 0.73 6.15 16.01
N TRP A 116 0.55 5.74 14.75
CA TRP A 116 -0.44 6.36 13.87
C TRP A 116 -1.89 6.16 14.33
N SER A 117 -2.18 5.09 15.06
CA SER A 117 -3.53 4.79 15.57
C SER A 117 -3.80 5.29 16.99
N GLU A 118 -2.80 5.87 17.67
CA GLU A 118 -2.89 6.21 19.08
C GLU A 118 -4.01 7.24 19.34
N GLY A 119 -4.90 6.93 20.30
CA GLY A 119 -6.00 7.80 20.67
C GLY A 119 -7.17 7.86 19.67
N MET A 120 -7.18 7.01 18.64
CA MET A 120 -8.24 7.00 17.60
C MET A 120 -9.42 6.05 17.91
N ASP A 121 -9.36 5.33 19.03
CA ASP A 121 -10.35 4.30 19.40
C ASP A 121 -11.79 4.81 19.36
N TRP A 122 -12.06 6.00 19.89
CA TRP A 122 -13.41 6.56 19.95
C TRP A 122 -13.95 6.96 18.57
N LYS A 123 -13.08 7.41 17.66
CA LYS A 123 -13.47 7.72 16.27
C LYS A 123 -13.80 6.42 15.54
N LEU A 124 -13.00 5.38 15.78
CA LEU A 124 -13.19 4.07 15.17
C LEU A 124 -14.48 3.43 15.67
N GLU A 125 -14.72 3.49 16.98
CA GLU A 125 -15.95 3.03 17.62
C GLU A 125 -17.17 3.75 17.03
N LYS A 126 -17.15 5.09 16.95
CA LYS A 126 -18.24 5.88 16.34
C LYS A 126 -18.52 5.45 14.91
N TYR A 127 -17.47 5.29 14.10
CA TYR A 127 -17.62 4.85 12.70
C TYR A 127 -18.22 3.43 12.62
N LEU A 128 -17.69 2.49 13.40
CA LEU A 128 -18.12 1.09 13.39
C LEU A 128 -19.55 0.92 13.93
N ASP A 129 -19.94 1.69 14.94
CA ASP A 129 -21.32 1.69 15.44
C ASP A 129 -22.31 2.16 14.36
N ASN A 130 -21.96 3.21 13.61
CA ASN A 130 -22.77 3.67 12.47
C ASN A 130 -22.85 2.59 11.39
N LEU A 131 -21.71 1.94 11.07
CA LEU A 131 -21.66 0.83 10.12
C LEU A 131 -22.56 -0.33 10.57
N ILE A 132 -22.56 -0.70 11.84
CA ILE A 132 -23.42 -1.77 12.38
C ILE A 132 -24.90 -1.41 12.23
N GLN A 133 -25.29 -0.14 12.43
CA GLN A 133 -26.70 0.25 12.25
C GLN A 133 -27.17 0.07 10.81
N ILE A 134 -26.36 0.47 9.81
CA ILE A 134 -26.72 0.28 8.40
C ILE A 134 -26.59 -1.19 7.96
N ALA A 135 -25.68 -1.95 8.59
CA ALA A 135 -25.41 -3.33 8.23
C ALA A 135 -26.57 -4.29 8.50
N LYS A 136 -27.44 -3.94 9.46
CA LYS A 136 -28.65 -4.73 9.76
C LYS A 136 -29.58 -4.88 8.56
N GLU A 137 -29.57 -3.92 7.64
CA GLU A 137 -30.53 -3.86 6.53
C GLU A 137 -29.86 -3.84 5.14
N GLU A 138 -28.67 -3.26 5.02
CA GLU A 138 -28.14 -2.87 3.71
C GLU A 138 -26.77 -3.48 3.35
N VAL A 139 -25.94 -3.84 4.33
CA VAL A 139 -24.58 -4.34 4.07
C VAL A 139 -24.59 -5.86 3.94
N ALA A 140 -24.04 -6.36 2.84
CA ALA A 140 -23.82 -7.78 2.60
C ALA A 140 -22.37 -8.19 2.91
N CYS A 141 -21.43 -7.28 2.69
CA CYS A 141 -20.01 -7.59 2.79
C CYS A 141 -19.22 -6.42 3.39
N PHE A 142 -18.31 -6.74 4.30
CA PHE A 142 -17.31 -5.82 4.83
C PHE A 142 -15.90 -6.34 4.52
N VAL A 143 -15.04 -5.47 4.02
CA VAL A 143 -13.67 -5.81 3.61
C VAL A 143 -12.69 -4.92 4.35
N MET A 144 -11.89 -5.53 5.21
CA MET A 144 -10.68 -4.93 5.76
C MET A 144 -9.58 -5.01 4.69
N LEU A 145 -9.24 -3.90 4.05
CA LEU A 145 -8.48 -3.82 2.80
C LEU A 145 -6.97 -3.53 3.04
N GLY A 146 -6.37 -4.26 3.96
CA GLY A 146 -4.93 -4.18 4.27
C GLY A 146 -4.57 -3.06 5.24
N ASP A 147 -3.38 -3.21 5.83
CA ASP A 147 -2.78 -2.32 6.82
C ASP A 147 -3.72 -2.02 7.99
N ILE A 148 -4.37 -3.09 8.47
CA ILE A 148 -5.24 -3.02 9.65
C ILE A 148 -4.40 -2.95 10.91
N PHE A 149 -3.29 -3.68 10.93
CA PHE A 149 -2.36 -3.72 12.05
C PHE A 149 -0.99 -3.19 11.62
N GLU A 150 -0.30 -2.53 12.55
CA GLU A 150 1.03 -1.98 12.32
C GLU A 150 2.13 -2.98 12.73
N MET A 151 3.09 -3.26 11.83
CA MET A 151 4.22 -4.18 12.11
C MET A 151 5.58 -3.67 11.58
N TRP A 152 5.64 -2.43 11.12
CA TRP A 152 6.80 -1.78 10.52
C TRP A 152 7.34 -0.62 11.37
N LEU A 153 6.56 -0.04 12.29
CA LEU A 153 6.98 1.13 13.08
C LEU A 153 7.82 0.82 14.33
N GLU A 154 8.57 -0.29 14.37
CA GLU A 154 9.55 -0.53 15.44
C GLU A 154 10.86 0.22 15.19
N LYS A 155 11.52 0.68 16.27
CA LYS A 155 12.80 1.38 16.16
C LYS A 155 13.84 0.50 15.46
N PHE A 156 14.66 1.09 14.60
CA PHE A 156 15.58 0.44 13.67
C PHE A 156 16.53 -0.54 14.37
N ALA A 157 17.04 -0.19 15.54
CA ALA A 157 17.97 -1.02 16.31
C ALA A 157 17.29 -2.07 17.23
N GLU A 158 15.96 -2.07 17.34
CA GLU A 158 15.22 -2.97 18.22
C GLU A 158 14.78 -4.25 17.51
N VAL A 159 14.65 -5.36 18.22
CA VAL A 159 14.13 -6.60 17.63
C VAL A 159 12.60 -6.48 17.59
N PRO A 160 11.95 -6.61 16.42
CA PRO A 160 10.49 -6.61 16.36
C PRO A 160 9.91 -7.77 17.18
N PRO A 161 8.78 -7.57 17.88
CA PRO A 161 8.10 -8.65 18.55
C PRO A 161 7.71 -9.75 17.56
N ASP A 162 7.72 -11.00 18.00
CA ASP A 162 7.21 -12.09 17.18
C ASP A 162 5.70 -11.98 16.96
N ASN A 163 5.19 -12.69 15.95
CA ASN A 163 3.77 -12.63 15.60
C ASN A 163 2.85 -13.07 16.73
N ALA A 164 3.26 -14.04 17.57
CA ALA A 164 2.42 -14.52 18.65
C ALA A 164 2.23 -13.44 19.74
N ALA A 165 3.30 -12.72 20.08
CA ALA A 165 3.27 -11.58 20.98
C ALA A 165 2.40 -10.45 20.40
N ARG A 166 2.54 -10.13 19.11
CA ARG A 166 1.72 -9.10 18.43
C ARG A 166 0.23 -9.45 18.44
N VAL A 167 -0.13 -10.67 18.06
CA VAL A 167 -1.51 -11.15 18.07
C VAL A 167 -2.12 -11.05 19.46
N GLN A 168 -1.37 -11.38 20.51
CA GLN A 168 -1.86 -11.23 21.87
C GLN A 168 -2.07 -9.75 22.25
N ALA A 169 -1.14 -8.87 21.91
CA ALA A 169 -1.27 -7.43 22.17
C ALA A 169 -2.49 -6.82 21.43
N TRP A 170 -2.68 -7.18 20.15
CA TRP A 170 -3.79 -6.67 19.35
C TRP A 170 -5.17 -7.13 19.83
N LYS A 171 -5.29 -8.31 20.45
CA LYS A 171 -6.56 -8.73 21.06
C LYS A 171 -7.04 -7.75 22.13
N GLU A 172 -6.11 -7.12 22.82
CA GLU A 172 -6.40 -6.15 23.86
C GLU A 172 -6.59 -4.76 23.23
N SER A 173 -5.63 -4.31 22.42
CA SER A 173 -5.61 -2.94 21.87
C SER A 173 -6.62 -2.70 20.75
N ALA A 174 -6.99 -3.72 19.97
CA ALA A 174 -7.95 -3.62 18.86
C ALA A 174 -9.34 -4.15 19.22
N SER A 175 -9.66 -4.22 20.52
CA SER A 175 -10.93 -4.77 21.00
C SER A 175 -12.17 -4.08 20.41
N VAL A 176 -12.10 -2.77 20.13
CA VAL A 176 -13.16 -2.02 19.44
C VAL A 176 -13.48 -2.62 18.08
N LEU A 177 -12.45 -2.82 17.24
CA LEU A 177 -12.60 -3.43 15.92
C LEU A 177 -13.10 -4.87 16.05
N ILE A 178 -12.47 -5.69 16.90
CA ILE A 178 -12.80 -7.11 17.06
C ILE A 178 -14.27 -7.30 17.46
N ASN A 179 -14.75 -6.53 18.44
CA ASN A 179 -16.13 -6.57 18.89
C ASN A 179 -17.12 -6.12 17.79
N ALA A 180 -16.75 -5.12 16.99
CA ALA A 180 -17.59 -4.68 15.88
C ALA A 180 -17.68 -5.74 14.78
N ILE A 181 -16.57 -6.39 14.44
CA ILE A 181 -16.55 -7.51 13.48
C ILE A 181 -17.43 -8.66 13.97
N ASP A 182 -17.34 -9.03 15.26
CA ASP A 182 -18.20 -10.07 15.83
C ASP A 182 -19.69 -9.72 15.72
N LYS A 183 -20.08 -8.46 15.99
CA LYS A 183 -21.46 -7.98 15.82
C LYS A 183 -21.91 -7.97 14.35
N LEU A 184 -21.06 -7.52 13.43
CA LEU A 184 -21.37 -7.53 11.99
C LEU A 184 -21.68 -8.96 11.52
N ILE A 185 -20.93 -9.94 12.00
CA ILE A 185 -21.11 -11.35 11.64
C ILE A 185 -22.32 -11.96 12.36
N SER A 186 -22.40 -11.81 13.68
CA SER A 186 -23.36 -12.53 14.52
C SER A 186 -24.76 -11.91 14.54
N GLU A 187 -24.86 -10.58 14.49
CA GLU A 187 -26.12 -9.84 14.55
C GLU A 187 -26.59 -9.37 13.16
N CYS A 188 -25.66 -9.10 12.25
CA CYS A 188 -25.96 -8.51 10.95
C CYS A 188 -25.78 -9.46 9.76
N ASP A 189 -25.31 -10.71 9.95
CA ASP A 189 -25.09 -11.67 8.86
C ASP A 189 -24.24 -11.10 7.71
N VAL A 190 -23.22 -10.31 8.06
CA VAL A 190 -22.30 -9.70 7.09
C VAL A 190 -21.14 -10.66 6.82
N LYS A 191 -20.81 -10.84 5.54
CA LYS A 191 -19.59 -11.56 5.15
C LYS A 191 -18.37 -10.67 5.32
N VAL A 192 -17.36 -11.13 6.06
CA VAL A 192 -16.17 -10.33 6.37
C VAL A 192 -14.91 -10.93 5.76
N PHE A 193 -14.13 -10.08 5.09
CA PHE A 193 -12.82 -10.42 4.53
C PHE A 193 -11.71 -9.60 5.17
N TYR A 194 -10.58 -10.26 5.42
CA TYR A 194 -9.31 -9.63 5.77
C TYR A 194 -8.36 -9.74 4.59
N VAL A 195 -8.15 -8.65 3.85
CA VAL A 195 -7.12 -8.54 2.83
C VAL A 195 -5.85 -8.04 3.49
N ARG A 196 -4.72 -8.66 3.18
CA ARG A 196 -3.41 -8.29 3.72
C ARG A 196 -2.79 -7.13 2.94
N GLY A 197 -2.25 -6.16 3.67
CA GLY A 197 -1.43 -5.07 3.18
C GLY A 197 0.07 -5.33 3.35
N ASN A 198 0.88 -4.27 3.25
CA ASN A 198 2.33 -4.37 3.42
C ASN A 198 2.73 -4.29 4.90
N HIS A 199 2.09 -3.43 5.70
CA HIS A 199 2.39 -3.29 7.12
C HIS A 199 2.02 -4.54 7.91
N ASP A 200 0.99 -5.27 7.49
CA ASP A 200 0.55 -6.50 8.15
C ASP A 200 0.93 -7.78 7.38
N ARG A 201 1.99 -7.73 6.56
CA ARG A 201 2.42 -8.83 5.68
C ARG A 201 2.64 -10.17 6.39
N GLU A 202 3.10 -10.14 7.63
CA GLU A 202 3.45 -11.36 8.37
C GLU A 202 2.22 -12.02 9.01
N ILE A 203 1.05 -11.37 8.98
CA ILE A 203 -0.21 -11.97 9.43
C ILE A 203 -0.57 -13.15 8.52
N THR A 204 -0.90 -14.26 9.18
CA THR A 204 -1.36 -15.50 8.55
C THR A 204 -2.87 -15.68 8.70
N GLU A 205 -3.43 -16.63 7.94
CA GLU A 205 -4.82 -17.05 8.11
C GLU A 205 -5.12 -17.50 9.55
N GLN A 206 -4.17 -18.19 10.21
CA GLN A 206 -4.34 -18.64 11.58
C GLN A 206 -4.36 -17.47 12.57
N ASP A 207 -3.59 -16.41 12.32
CA ASP A 207 -3.61 -15.20 13.14
C ASP A 207 -4.97 -14.49 13.01
N VAL A 208 -5.48 -14.34 11.78
CA VAL A 208 -6.83 -13.78 11.54
C VAL A 208 -7.91 -14.57 12.26
N LYS A 209 -7.87 -15.92 12.20
CA LYS A 209 -8.80 -16.78 12.95
C LYS A 209 -8.65 -16.61 14.46
N THR A 210 -7.43 -16.41 14.93
CA THR A 210 -7.14 -16.22 16.36
C THR A 210 -7.65 -14.87 16.86
N ILE A 211 -7.61 -13.83 16.04
CA ILE A 211 -8.05 -12.47 16.39
C ILE A 211 -9.57 -12.31 16.22
N PHE A 212 -10.11 -12.69 15.06
CA PHE A 212 -11.50 -12.40 14.67
C PHE A 212 -12.42 -13.62 14.59
N GLY A 213 -11.89 -14.84 14.76
CA GLY A 213 -12.64 -16.09 14.65
C GLY A 213 -12.71 -16.67 13.23
N GLU A 214 -13.23 -17.91 13.13
CA GLU A 214 -13.26 -18.71 11.89
C GLU A 214 -14.12 -18.15 10.76
N LYS A 215 -15.00 -17.18 11.06
CA LYS A 215 -15.94 -16.62 10.07
C LYS A 215 -15.35 -15.47 9.24
N VAL A 216 -14.17 -14.96 9.61
CA VAL A 216 -13.45 -13.97 8.79
C VAL A 216 -12.58 -14.70 7.77
N SER A 217 -12.78 -14.38 6.50
CA SER A 217 -12.04 -14.99 5.39
C SER A 217 -10.74 -14.24 5.12
N PHE A 218 -9.60 -14.92 5.24
CA PHE A 218 -8.28 -14.34 4.93
C PHE A 218 -8.01 -14.31 3.42
N VAL A 219 -7.51 -13.17 2.95
CA VAL A 219 -7.13 -12.92 1.56
C VAL A 219 -5.68 -12.43 1.52
N PRO A 220 -4.73 -13.23 1.01
CA PRO A 220 -3.31 -12.93 1.13
C PRO A 220 -2.82 -11.77 0.25
N CYS A 221 -3.51 -11.45 -0.86
CA CYS A 221 -3.15 -10.37 -1.78
C CYS A 221 -4.39 -9.68 -2.39
N THR A 222 -5.19 -10.37 -3.20
CA THR A 222 -6.28 -9.75 -3.98
C THR A 222 -7.58 -10.51 -3.84
N LEU A 223 -8.67 -9.80 -3.56
CA LEU A 223 -10.04 -10.31 -3.54
C LEU A 223 -10.76 -9.88 -4.82
N ILE A 224 -11.30 -10.85 -5.57
CA ILE A 224 -12.23 -10.58 -6.66
C ILE A 224 -13.62 -11.02 -6.24
N LEU A 225 -14.52 -10.06 -6.08
CA LEU A 225 -15.94 -10.33 -5.83
C LEU A 225 -16.67 -10.43 -7.16
N ARG A 226 -17.28 -11.59 -7.43
CA ARG A 226 -18.18 -11.84 -8.56
C ARG A 226 -19.61 -11.67 -8.07
N LEU A 227 -20.28 -10.64 -8.55
CA LEU A 227 -21.59 -10.25 -8.05
C LEU A 227 -22.69 -10.81 -8.95
N LYS A 228 -23.60 -11.56 -8.35
CA LYS A 228 -24.85 -12.02 -8.95
C LYS A 228 -25.96 -11.09 -8.47
N THR A 229 -26.35 -10.15 -9.33
CA THR A 229 -27.32 -9.08 -8.98
C THR A 229 -28.68 -9.25 -9.67
N GLY A 230 -28.88 -10.36 -10.38
CA GLY A 230 -30.09 -10.65 -11.16
C GLY A 230 -30.05 -10.11 -12.59
N SER A 231 -29.04 -9.31 -12.96
CA SER A 231 -28.74 -9.02 -14.36
C SER A 231 -28.13 -10.24 -15.06
N GLU A 232 -28.31 -10.33 -16.38
CA GLU A 232 -27.61 -11.35 -17.19
C GLU A 232 -26.09 -11.17 -17.12
N ALA A 233 -25.62 -9.93 -17.01
CA ALA A 233 -24.21 -9.61 -16.87
C ALA A 233 -23.70 -9.92 -15.44
N GLU A 234 -22.57 -10.64 -15.37
CA GLU A 234 -21.82 -10.78 -14.13
C GLU A 234 -20.93 -9.55 -13.90
N HIS A 235 -21.08 -8.96 -12.72
CA HIS A 235 -20.32 -7.80 -12.28
C HIS A 235 -19.13 -8.23 -11.43
N ARG A 236 -18.00 -7.51 -11.52
CA ARG A 236 -16.78 -7.84 -10.79
C ARG A 236 -16.15 -6.63 -10.14
N VAL A 237 -15.76 -6.82 -8.88
CA VAL A 237 -15.02 -5.85 -8.09
C VAL A 237 -13.68 -6.45 -7.72
N ARG A 238 -12.59 -5.73 -8.02
CA ARG A 238 -11.26 -6.03 -7.51
C ARG A 238 -11.03 -5.22 -6.24
N LEU A 239 -10.62 -5.88 -5.17
CA LEU A 239 -10.16 -5.25 -3.95
C LEU A 239 -8.75 -5.75 -3.64
N ALA A 240 -7.78 -4.85 -3.59
CA ALA A 240 -6.41 -5.13 -3.18
C ALA A 240 -5.87 -3.97 -2.34
N HIS A 241 -4.84 -4.21 -1.55
CA HIS A 241 -4.25 -3.11 -0.79
C HIS A 241 -3.54 -2.10 -1.71
N GLY A 242 -2.74 -2.52 -2.69
CA GLY A 242 -2.08 -1.59 -3.64
C GLY A 242 -0.56 -1.69 -3.65
N HIS A 243 0.03 -2.02 -2.51
CA HIS A 243 1.49 -2.11 -2.32
C HIS A 243 2.21 -3.07 -3.29
N GLU A 244 1.54 -4.08 -3.84
CA GLU A 244 2.14 -5.02 -4.81
C GLU A 244 2.62 -4.30 -6.08
N TRP A 245 2.02 -3.14 -6.40
CA TRP A 245 2.40 -2.29 -7.53
C TRP A 245 3.27 -1.10 -7.11
N ASP A 246 3.62 -0.95 -5.84
CA ASP A 246 4.57 0.07 -5.37
C ASP A 246 5.99 -0.54 -5.33
N VAL A 247 6.94 0.07 -6.05
CA VAL A 247 8.31 -0.43 -6.13
C VAL A 247 9.04 -0.49 -4.78
N PHE A 248 8.69 0.40 -3.85
CA PHE A 248 9.31 0.51 -2.54
C PHE A 248 8.64 -0.38 -1.50
N ASN A 249 7.36 -0.72 -1.67
CA ASN A 249 6.54 -1.44 -0.70
C ASN A 249 6.13 -2.86 -1.13
N SER A 250 6.40 -3.24 -2.38
CA SER A 250 6.09 -4.57 -2.91
C SER A 250 6.98 -5.67 -2.32
N TYR A 251 6.37 -6.82 -2.05
CA TYR A 251 7.05 -8.06 -1.63
C TYR A 251 7.37 -8.99 -2.81
N MET A 252 7.24 -8.50 -4.04
CA MET A 252 7.47 -9.33 -5.23
C MET A 252 8.93 -9.78 -5.39
N LEU A 253 9.88 -9.03 -4.83
CA LEU A 253 11.29 -9.34 -4.95
C LEU A 253 11.68 -10.43 -3.95
N GLN A 254 12.12 -11.57 -4.47
CA GLN A 254 12.87 -12.55 -3.71
C GLN A 254 14.35 -12.27 -3.92
N ASP A 255 15.04 -11.74 -2.91
CA ASP A 255 16.45 -11.44 -3.02
C ASP A 255 17.26 -12.74 -2.98
N SER A 256 17.60 -13.24 -4.17
CA SER A 256 18.42 -14.44 -4.36
C SER A 256 19.82 -14.30 -3.74
N ASN A 257 20.34 -13.08 -3.61
CA ASN A 257 21.63 -12.79 -2.98
C ASN A 257 21.51 -12.53 -1.46
N LYS A 258 20.29 -12.43 -0.93
CA LYS A 258 19.97 -12.18 0.49
C LYS A 258 20.73 -10.98 1.10
N LEU A 259 20.98 -9.94 0.30
CA LEU A 259 21.48 -8.66 0.83
C LEU A 259 20.50 -8.09 1.84
N ILE A 260 19.20 -8.28 1.60
CA ILE A 260 18.13 -7.96 2.54
C ILE A 260 17.16 -9.14 2.72
N PRO A 261 16.60 -9.37 3.93
CA PRO A 261 15.75 -10.51 4.28
C PRO A 261 14.31 -10.42 3.72
N ASN A 262 14.15 -10.28 2.39
CA ASN A 262 12.85 -10.29 1.70
C ASN A 262 11.80 -9.32 2.28
N ARG A 263 12.26 -8.18 2.78
CA ARG A 263 11.38 -7.06 3.16
C ARG A 263 11.61 -5.89 2.20
N PRO A 264 10.56 -5.15 1.82
CA PRO A 264 10.65 -3.99 0.96
C PRO A 264 11.56 -2.90 1.55
N ILE A 265 12.06 -2.00 0.69
CA ILE A 265 12.84 -0.84 1.16
C ILE A 265 11.99 0.05 2.08
N GLY A 266 10.69 0.19 1.80
CA GLY A 266 9.75 0.95 2.61
C GLY A 266 9.70 0.49 4.08
N TYR A 267 9.83 -0.81 4.35
CA TYR A 267 9.91 -1.33 5.72
C TYR A 267 11.09 -0.72 6.50
N TYR A 268 12.27 -0.65 5.90
CA TYR A 268 13.45 -0.10 6.58
C TYR A 268 13.37 1.41 6.76
N ILE A 269 12.73 2.10 5.81
CA ILE A 269 12.47 3.54 5.89
C ILE A 269 11.49 3.84 7.03
N ALA A 270 10.39 3.08 7.13
CA ALA A 270 9.42 3.23 8.22
C ALA A 270 10.08 3.06 9.60
N ARG A 271 11.01 2.11 9.73
CA ARG A 271 11.79 1.91 10.97
C ARG A 271 12.79 3.02 11.27
N ALA A 272 13.39 3.59 10.23
CA ALA A 272 14.24 4.77 10.37
C ALA A 272 13.43 5.98 10.87
N VAL A 273 12.26 6.24 10.28
CA VAL A 273 11.31 7.27 10.74
C VAL A 273 10.89 7.03 12.20
N SER A 274 10.58 5.77 12.55
CA SER A 274 10.24 5.40 13.93
C SER A 274 11.39 5.68 14.92
N THR A 275 12.63 5.47 14.49
CA THR A 275 13.81 5.72 15.34
C THR A 275 14.04 7.21 15.56
N ALA A 276 13.72 8.03 14.57
CA ALA A 276 13.75 9.47 14.66
C ALA A 276 12.55 10.05 15.45
N GLU A 277 11.62 9.19 15.89
CA GLU A 277 10.37 9.57 16.60
C GLU A 277 9.51 10.54 15.77
N ARG A 278 9.56 10.39 14.44
CA ARG A 278 8.92 11.23 13.44
C ARG A 278 7.49 10.79 13.09
N HIS A 279 6.72 10.48 14.13
CA HIS A 279 5.37 9.96 13.96
C HIS A 279 4.30 11.04 13.85
N ASP A 280 4.65 12.29 14.14
CA ASP A 280 3.71 13.39 14.41
C ASP A 280 2.82 13.77 13.22
N SER A 281 3.04 13.22 12.03
CA SER A 281 2.14 13.47 10.90
C SER A 281 1.77 12.29 10.01
N GLY A 282 2.27 11.06 10.17
CA GLY A 282 1.93 9.91 9.29
C GLY A 282 2.39 10.05 7.82
N SER A 283 2.28 11.26 7.27
CA SER A 283 2.69 11.67 5.95
C SER A 283 4.20 11.69 5.80
N GLU A 284 5.03 11.55 6.84
CA GLU A 284 6.48 11.77 6.66
C GLU A 284 7.18 10.68 5.86
N VAL A 285 6.79 9.40 6.03
CA VAL A 285 7.31 8.30 5.18
C VAL A 285 6.81 8.49 3.75
N GLU A 286 5.52 8.74 3.60
CA GLU A 286 4.85 8.91 2.31
C GLU A 286 5.37 10.17 1.59
N ASP A 287 5.42 11.34 2.22
CA ASP A 287 5.93 12.61 1.70
C ASP A 287 7.41 12.52 1.33
N LEU A 288 8.22 11.73 2.06
CA LEU A 288 9.60 11.46 1.65
C LEU A 288 9.64 10.63 0.36
N LEU A 289 8.85 9.57 0.27
CA LEU A 289 8.78 8.70 -0.91
C LEU A 289 8.16 9.43 -2.11
N ILE A 290 6.98 10.04 -1.94
CA ILE A 290 6.24 10.84 -2.91
C ILE A 290 7.01 12.08 -3.29
N GLY A 291 7.60 12.82 -2.34
CA GLY A 291 8.36 14.03 -2.63
C GLY A 291 9.59 13.71 -3.49
N LEU A 292 10.28 12.60 -3.20
CA LEU A 292 11.43 12.18 -3.98
C LEU A 292 11.03 11.60 -5.35
N ALA A 293 10.05 10.70 -5.39
CA ALA A 293 9.57 10.11 -6.64
C ALA A 293 8.89 11.16 -7.53
N GLY A 294 8.05 12.02 -6.97
CA GLY A 294 7.44 13.16 -7.65
C GLY A 294 8.47 14.18 -8.13
N GLY A 295 9.49 14.48 -7.31
CA GLY A 295 10.63 15.31 -7.71
C GLY A 295 11.35 14.72 -8.92
N LEU A 296 11.69 13.42 -8.86
CA LEU A 296 12.31 12.69 -9.96
C LEU A 296 11.45 12.76 -11.24
N LEU A 297 10.16 12.46 -11.14
CA LEU A 297 9.22 12.48 -12.27
C LEU A 297 9.04 13.88 -12.87
N SER A 298 9.02 14.92 -12.03
CA SER A 298 8.82 16.31 -12.48
C SER A 298 9.99 16.89 -13.27
N MET A 299 11.20 16.36 -13.08
CA MET A 299 12.41 16.84 -13.77
C MET A 299 12.53 16.31 -15.21
N ILE A 300 11.61 15.46 -15.65
CA ILE A 300 11.80 14.65 -16.85
C ILE A 300 10.69 14.95 -17.85
N PRO A 301 11.04 15.40 -19.06
CA PRO A 301 10.09 15.48 -20.17
C PRO A 301 9.45 14.10 -20.43
N LYS A 302 8.13 14.06 -20.66
CA LYS A 302 7.37 12.83 -20.97
C LYS A 302 8.00 11.99 -22.09
N ALA A 303 8.69 12.64 -23.04
CA ALA A 303 9.41 11.98 -24.14
C ALA A 303 10.64 11.15 -23.69
N LEU A 304 11.08 11.25 -22.44
CA LEU A 304 12.25 10.57 -21.89
C LEU A 304 11.89 9.56 -20.78
N GLU A 305 10.61 9.19 -20.63
CA GLU A 305 10.19 8.22 -19.60
C GLU A 305 10.90 6.86 -19.75
N ASP A 306 11.06 6.37 -20.99
CA ASP A 306 11.79 5.12 -21.26
C ASP A 306 13.31 5.22 -20.99
N ASP A 307 13.90 6.42 -21.10
CA ASP A 307 15.32 6.64 -20.78
C ASP A 307 15.56 6.77 -19.27
N LEU A 308 14.55 7.18 -18.50
CA LEU A 308 14.65 7.35 -17.05
C LEU A 308 14.98 6.04 -16.35
N ILE A 309 14.34 4.94 -16.76
CA ILE A 309 14.60 3.66 -16.09
C ILE A 309 16.07 3.27 -16.24
N ASP A 310 16.70 3.56 -17.39
CA ASP A 310 18.12 3.30 -17.59
C ASP A 310 19.03 4.19 -16.71
N VAL A 311 18.58 5.39 -16.35
CA VAL A 311 19.24 6.24 -15.37
C VAL A 311 19.07 5.69 -13.95
N LEU A 312 17.86 5.26 -13.58
CA LEU A 312 17.57 4.67 -12.25
C LEU A 312 18.27 3.33 -12.02
N LEU A 313 18.50 2.57 -13.09
CA LEU A 313 19.25 1.31 -13.06
C LEU A 313 20.76 1.52 -12.81
N ARG A 314 21.26 2.76 -12.88
CA ARG A 314 22.66 3.07 -12.56
C ARG A 314 22.89 2.99 -11.05
N PRO A 315 23.88 2.20 -10.59
CA PRO A 315 24.14 2.00 -9.16
C PRO A 315 24.34 3.32 -8.38
N GLU A 316 24.96 4.32 -8.97
CA GLU A 316 25.26 5.60 -8.33
C GLU A 316 23.98 6.42 -8.10
N VAL A 317 23.05 6.38 -9.05
CA VAL A 317 21.75 7.07 -8.95
C VAL A 317 20.89 6.36 -7.92
N HIS A 318 20.79 5.04 -7.99
CA HIS A 318 20.09 4.23 -7.00
C HIS A 318 20.62 4.49 -5.58
N ARG A 319 21.94 4.39 -5.37
CA ARG A 319 22.57 4.62 -4.07
C ARG A 319 22.25 6.01 -3.54
N LYS A 320 22.31 7.04 -4.38
CA LYS A 320 21.99 8.42 -4.00
C LYS A 320 20.50 8.58 -3.65
N LEU A 321 19.61 7.92 -4.40
CA LEU A 321 18.17 7.95 -4.15
C LEU A 321 17.84 7.32 -2.79
N ILE A 322 18.27 6.07 -2.55
CA ILE A 322 18.02 5.38 -1.29
C ILE A 322 18.72 6.10 -0.13
N GLY A 323 19.91 6.68 -0.37
CA GLY A 323 20.60 7.50 0.62
C GLY A 323 19.78 8.71 1.06
N ARG A 324 19.19 9.46 0.11
CA ARG A 324 18.33 10.60 0.41
C ARG A 324 17.08 10.21 1.19
N LEU A 325 16.50 9.04 0.90
CA LEU A 325 15.37 8.52 1.68
C LEU A 325 15.75 8.28 3.15
N PHE A 326 16.91 7.67 3.40
CA PHE A 326 17.38 7.43 4.77
C PHE A 326 17.85 8.70 5.49
N GLU A 327 18.52 9.62 4.79
CA GLU A 327 18.86 10.95 5.34
C GLU A 327 17.61 11.68 5.81
N GLY A 328 16.56 11.67 4.97
CA GLY A 328 15.25 12.19 5.33
C GLY A 328 14.65 11.46 6.53
N ALA A 329 14.59 10.12 6.47
CA ALA A 329 13.96 9.30 7.50
C ALA A 329 14.63 9.45 8.89
N PHE A 330 15.96 9.58 8.94
CA PHE A 330 16.71 9.77 10.18
C PHE A 330 16.93 11.24 10.59
N GLU A 331 16.54 12.21 9.74
CA GLU A 331 16.89 13.65 9.90
C GLU A 331 18.39 13.92 10.05
N VAL A 332 19.20 13.28 9.22
CA VAL A 332 20.64 13.54 9.17
C VAL A 332 21.02 14.18 7.84
N GLU A 333 21.97 15.11 7.90
CA GLU A 333 22.50 15.75 6.69
C GLU A 333 23.55 14.88 5.98
N ASP A 334 24.14 13.92 6.70
CA ASP A 334 25.24 13.07 6.22
C ASP A 334 25.00 11.60 6.61
N ILE A 335 24.77 10.78 5.59
CA ILE A 335 24.53 9.34 5.76
C ILE A 335 25.80 8.55 6.11
N ASP A 336 27.00 9.10 5.92
CA ASP A 336 28.25 8.39 6.22
C ASP A 336 28.33 8.00 7.70
N PHE A 337 27.77 8.84 8.58
CA PHE A 337 27.61 8.54 10.00
C PHE A 337 26.73 7.31 10.26
N LEU A 338 25.76 7.04 9.39
CA LEU A 338 24.79 5.96 9.52
C LEU A 338 25.20 4.68 8.79
N LEU A 339 26.31 4.65 8.04
CA LEU A 339 26.72 3.44 7.31
C LEU A 339 26.96 2.23 8.23
N GLN A 340 27.28 2.49 9.50
CA GLN A 340 27.43 1.45 10.53
C GLN A 340 26.12 1.06 11.22
N ALA A 341 25.01 1.76 10.96
CA ALA A 341 23.71 1.46 11.53
C ALA A 341 23.23 0.07 11.09
N LYS A 342 22.61 -0.63 12.02
CA LYS A 342 22.10 -2.00 11.84
C LYS A 342 20.61 -2.03 12.15
N CYS A 343 19.82 -2.38 11.15
CA CYS A 343 18.41 -2.67 11.34
C CYS A 343 18.27 -4.10 11.88
N ARG A 344 17.74 -4.27 13.09
CA ARG A 344 17.51 -5.60 13.68
C ARG A 344 16.22 -6.20 13.13
N VAL A 345 16.29 -7.22 12.28
CA VAL A 345 15.09 -7.84 11.67
C VAL A 345 14.54 -8.97 12.53
N SER A 346 15.43 -9.69 13.22
CA SER A 346 15.08 -10.65 14.27
C SER A 346 16.21 -10.71 15.31
N GLU A 347 16.08 -11.55 16.32
CA GLU A 347 17.10 -11.72 17.38
C GLU A 347 18.50 -12.00 16.79
N ASN A 348 18.56 -12.83 15.75
CA ASN A 348 19.80 -13.31 15.14
C ASN A 348 20.08 -12.71 13.75
N GLU A 349 19.24 -11.79 13.27
CA GLU A 349 19.34 -11.25 11.91
C GLU A 349 19.30 -9.73 11.92
N TYR A 350 20.20 -9.12 11.14
CA TYR A 350 20.24 -7.68 10.96
C TYR A 350 20.67 -7.32 9.54
N VAL A 351 20.29 -6.12 9.12
CA VAL A 351 20.67 -5.53 7.84
C VAL A 351 21.49 -4.27 8.12
N ARG A 352 22.65 -4.14 7.48
CA ARG A 352 23.42 -2.88 7.55
C ARG A 352 22.79 -1.87 6.62
N LEU A 353 22.78 -0.60 7.02
CA LEU A 353 22.32 0.47 6.15
C LEU A 353 23.11 0.49 4.83
N GLN A 354 24.42 0.22 4.88
CA GLN A 354 25.23 0.07 3.68
C GLN A 354 24.66 -0.97 2.69
N SER A 355 24.17 -2.12 3.17
CA SER A 355 23.56 -3.15 2.32
C SER A 355 22.29 -2.64 1.62
N LEU A 356 21.50 -1.80 2.31
CA LEU A 356 20.29 -1.19 1.73
C LEU A 356 20.63 -0.17 0.63
N LEU A 357 21.70 0.60 0.81
CA LEU A 357 22.18 1.55 -0.20
C LEU A 357 22.73 0.86 -1.46
N GLU A 358 23.27 -0.35 -1.29
CA GLU A 358 23.85 -1.16 -2.36
C GLU A 358 22.85 -2.16 -2.97
N TYR A 359 21.66 -2.30 -2.37
CA TYR A 359 20.63 -3.22 -2.84
C TYR A 359 20.08 -2.79 -4.21
N PRO A 360 20.24 -3.54 -5.30
CA PRO A 360 19.94 -3.05 -6.64
C PRO A 360 18.43 -3.12 -6.99
N LEU A 361 17.59 -2.43 -6.21
CA LEU A 361 16.12 -2.52 -6.22
C LEU A 361 15.54 -2.48 -7.64
N PHE A 362 15.77 -1.39 -8.37
CA PHE A 362 15.17 -1.19 -9.71
C PHE A 362 15.64 -2.22 -10.73
N ARG A 363 16.88 -2.72 -10.59
CA ARG A 363 17.41 -3.77 -11.49
C ARG A 363 16.72 -5.09 -11.25
N LEU A 364 16.54 -5.46 -9.98
CA LEU A 364 15.83 -6.68 -9.60
C LEU A 364 14.34 -6.61 -9.99
N CYS A 365 13.67 -5.48 -9.73
CA CYS A 365 12.32 -5.24 -10.25
C CYS A 365 12.29 -5.36 -11.79
N GLY A 366 13.27 -4.73 -12.47
CA GLY A 366 13.35 -4.73 -13.92
C GLY A 366 13.51 -6.12 -14.51
N SER A 367 14.23 -7.03 -13.84
CA SER A 367 14.33 -8.43 -14.26
C SER A 367 13.05 -9.24 -14.02
N GLU A 368 12.24 -8.86 -13.03
CA GLU A 368 11.01 -9.59 -12.69
C GLU A 368 9.80 -9.16 -13.50
N VAL A 369 9.60 -7.84 -13.68
CA VAL A 369 8.40 -7.29 -14.33
C VAL A 369 8.68 -6.54 -15.63
N GLY A 370 9.96 -6.34 -15.97
CA GLY A 370 10.36 -5.53 -17.12
C GLY A 370 10.47 -4.04 -16.79
N LYS A 371 11.39 -3.36 -17.47
CA LYS A 371 11.76 -1.96 -17.21
C LYS A 371 10.57 -0.98 -17.20
N GLN A 372 9.68 -1.12 -18.17
CA GLN A 372 8.51 -0.25 -18.27
C GLN A 372 7.61 -0.39 -17.05
N ASP A 373 7.38 -1.61 -16.56
CA ASP A 373 6.53 -1.81 -15.39
C ASP A 373 7.16 -1.27 -14.10
N VAL A 374 8.49 -1.31 -13.96
CA VAL A 374 9.18 -0.63 -12.85
C VAL A 374 8.87 0.87 -12.82
N PHE A 375 8.87 1.52 -13.98
CA PHE A 375 8.54 2.95 -14.06
C PHE A 375 7.12 3.23 -13.59
N HIS A 376 6.14 2.39 -13.97
CA HIS A 376 4.78 2.55 -13.47
C HIS A 376 4.62 2.15 -12.02
N MET A 377 5.47 1.28 -11.48
CA MET A 377 5.50 1.02 -10.05
C MET A 377 6.04 2.21 -9.25
N ILE A 378 6.97 2.99 -9.82
CA ILE A 378 7.39 4.27 -9.24
C ILE A 378 6.24 5.28 -9.27
N LYS A 379 5.47 5.35 -10.36
CA LYS A 379 4.26 6.18 -10.44
C LYS A 379 3.21 5.74 -9.42
N ALA A 380 2.98 4.44 -9.25
CA ALA A 380 2.06 3.90 -8.25
C ALA A 380 2.48 4.24 -6.81
N ALA A 381 3.77 4.27 -6.51
CA ALA A 381 4.29 4.78 -5.23
C ALA A 381 3.96 6.26 -4.97
N THR A 382 3.60 7.01 -6.00
CA THR A 382 3.08 8.40 -5.91
C THR A 382 1.55 8.49 -5.97
N GLY A 383 0.86 7.35 -5.96
CA GLY A 383 -0.58 7.24 -6.09
C GLY A 383 -1.12 7.18 -7.53
N ASP A 384 -0.25 7.22 -8.55
CA ASP A 384 -0.66 7.05 -9.95
C ASP A 384 -0.72 5.56 -10.34
N TYR A 385 -1.90 4.96 -10.10
CA TYR A 385 -2.21 3.58 -10.47
C TYR A 385 -2.81 3.45 -11.88
N LYS A 386 -2.77 4.50 -12.73
CA LYS A 386 -3.51 4.53 -14.00
C LYS A 386 -3.22 3.32 -14.88
N LYS A 387 -1.94 2.95 -15.08
CA LYS A 387 -1.60 1.76 -15.89
C LYS A 387 -2.22 0.48 -15.34
N PHE A 388 -2.15 0.28 -14.04
CA PHE A 388 -2.72 -0.89 -13.39
C PHE A 388 -4.24 -0.95 -13.56
N ILE A 389 -4.93 0.17 -13.31
CA ILE A 389 -6.38 0.26 -13.48
C ILE A 389 -6.76 0.04 -14.94
N ARG A 390 -5.99 0.57 -15.90
CA ARG A 390 -6.24 0.36 -17.33
C ARG A 390 -6.00 -1.09 -17.79
N ARG A 391 -5.20 -1.88 -17.06
CA ARG A 391 -5.05 -3.33 -17.29
C ARG A 391 -6.20 -4.16 -16.70
N SER A 392 -6.95 -3.60 -15.76
CA SER A 392 -8.03 -4.30 -15.06
C SER A 392 -9.24 -4.53 -15.97
N ASP A 393 -9.85 -5.70 -15.78
CA ASP A 393 -11.02 -6.18 -16.49
C ASP A 393 -12.29 -6.15 -15.60
N GLU A 394 -12.12 -5.74 -14.36
CA GLU A 394 -13.16 -5.56 -13.37
C GLU A 394 -13.90 -4.25 -13.61
N ASP A 395 -15.16 -4.18 -13.17
CA ASP A 395 -15.94 -2.96 -13.33
C ASP A 395 -15.53 -1.89 -12.33
N VAL A 396 -15.13 -2.34 -11.14
CA VAL A 396 -14.70 -1.49 -10.03
C VAL A 396 -13.38 -2.03 -9.48
N VAL A 397 -12.41 -1.15 -9.30
CA VAL A 397 -11.14 -1.43 -8.63
C VAL A 397 -11.08 -0.57 -7.39
N VAL A 398 -11.02 -1.22 -6.22
CA VAL A 398 -10.82 -0.57 -4.93
C VAL A 398 -9.40 -0.87 -4.46
N LEU A 399 -8.59 0.16 -4.31
CA LEU A 399 -7.28 0.09 -3.68
C LEU A 399 -7.28 0.76 -2.31
N ALA A 400 -6.22 0.50 -1.57
CA ALA A 400 -5.78 1.21 -0.38
C ALA A 400 -4.34 1.71 -0.63
N HIS A 401 -3.52 1.95 0.39
CA HIS A 401 -2.07 2.22 0.29
C HIS A 401 -1.64 3.68 0.07
N THR A 402 -2.40 4.51 -0.65
CA THR A 402 -1.98 5.92 -0.83
C THR A 402 -2.31 6.81 0.36
N HIS A 403 -3.07 6.30 1.34
CA HIS A 403 -3.64 7.07 2.45
C HIS A 403 -4.42 8.33 2.02
N ARG A 404 -4.83 8.38 0.75
CA ARG A 404 -5.63 9.46 0.17
C ARG A 404 -6.84 8.84 -0.48
N TRP A 405 -8.02 9.35 -0.17
CA TRP A 405 -9.20 8.95 -0.92
C TRP A 405 -9.10 9.48 -2.35
N ASP A 406 -9.56 8.67 -3.30
CA ASP A 406 -9.59 9.04 -4.71
C ASP A 406 -10.75 8.31 -5.39
N LEU A 407 -11.50 8.99 -6.26
CA LEU A 407 -12.61 8.40 -7.01
C LEU A 407 -12.57 8.87 -8.46
N ARG A 408 -12.25 7.96 -9.37
CA ARG A 408 -12.08 8.29 -10.80
C ARG A 408 -12.73 7.26 -11.70
N LYS A 409 -12.95 7.67 -12.95
CA LYS A 409 -13.35 6.77 -14.04
C LYS A 409 -12.23 6.71 -15.07
N TYR A 410 -11.93 5.49 -15.51
CA TYR A 410 -10.95 5.20 -16.55
C TYR A 410 -11.58 4.37 -17.66
N ARG A 411 -10.90 4.33 -18.81
CA ARG A 411 -11.11 3.29 -19.81
C ARG A 411 -9.96 2.29 -19.77
N ASN A 412 -10.29 1.01 -19.58
CA ASN A 412 -9.30 -0.05 -19.69
C ASN A 412 -8.83 -0.23 -21.13
N TYR A 413 -7.78 -1.03 -21.35
CA TYR A 413 -7.22 -1.26 -22.70
C TYR A 413 -8.17 -1.95 -23.68
N LYS A 414 -9.31 -2.47 -23.19
CA LYS A 414 -10.40 -3.01 -24.02
C LYS A 414 -11.50 -1.96 -24.30
N GLY A 415 -11.32 -0.71 -23.84
CA GLY A 415 -12.25 0.41 -23.99
C GLY A 415 -13.42 0.43 -23.01
N ASN A 416 -13.46 -0.50 -22.03
CA ASN A 416 -14.51 -0.57 -21.03
C ASN A 416 -14.28 0.44 -19.91
N GLN A 417 -15.36 1.01 -19.38
CA GLN A 417 -15.28 1.87 -18.20
C GLN A 417 -14.89 1.04 -16.97
N VAL A 418 -13.94 1.54 -16.20
CA VAL A 418 -13.55 1.03 -14.88
C VAL A 418 -13.70 2.17 -13.89
N VAL A 419 -14.41 1.93 -12.79
CA VAL A 419 -14.46 2.86 -11.66
C VAL A 419 -13.30 2.51 -10.73
N TYR A 420 -12.44 3.48 -10.46
CA TYR A 420 -11.39 3.36 -9.47
C TYR A 420 -11.80 4.10 -8.21
N ALA A 421 -11.64 3.45 -7.08
CA ALA A 421 -11.74 4.09 -5.77
C ALA A 421 -10.51 3.75 -4.93
N ASN A 422 -10.04 4.71 -4.14
CA ASN A 422 -9.05 4.47 -3.10
C ASN A 422 -9.65 4.76 -1.72
N THR A 423 -9.37 3.89 -0.77
CA THR A 423 -9.74 4.05 0.65
C THR A 423 -8.50 4.13 1.52
N GLY A 424 -8.68 4.61 2.75
CA GLY A 424 -7.60 4.73 3.72
C GLY A 424 -7.13 6.17 3.87
N CYS A 425 -6.71 6.47 5.08
CA CYS A 425 -6.13 7.74 5.47
C CYS A 425 -5.26 7.52 6.69
N TRP A 426 -4.22 8.32 6.88
CA TRP A 426 -3.44 8.31 8.12
C TRP A 426 -4.35 8.60 9.31
N THR A 427 -4.54 7.61 10.18
CA THR A 427 -5.54 7.66 11.26
C THR A 427 -5.28 8.79 12.25
N CYS A 428 -4.01 9.14 12.49
CA CYS A 428 -3.61 10.27 13.32
C CYS A 428 -4.06 11.63 12.76
N ASN A 429 -4.22 11.76 11.43
CA ASN A 429 -4.59 13.00 10.76
C ASN A 429 -6.06 13.01 10.31
N ALA A 430 -6.74 11.87 10.37
CA ALA A 430 -8.10 11.75 9.88
C ALA A 430 -9.09 12.37 10.88
N GLU A 431 -9.90 13.34 10.45
CA GLU A 431 -11.05 13.81 11.25
C GLU A 431 -12.04 12.67 11.49
N GLU A 432 -12.32 11.90 10.42
CA GLU A 432 -13.16 10.72 10.41
C GLU A 432 -12.51 9.65 9.52
N PHE A 433 -12.76 8.39 9.84
CA PHE A 433 -12.28 7.28 9.03
C PHE A 433 -12.90 7.30 7.64
N SER A 434 -12.10 6.96 6.63
CA SER A 434 -12.57 6.81 5.26
C SER A 434 -12.96 5.37 4.92
N SER A 435 -13.96 5.22 4.07
CA SER A 435 -14.34 3.93 3.50
C SER A 435 -14.88 4.09 2.09
N VAL A 436 -14.84 3.01 1.33
CA VAL A 436 -15.53 2.90 0.04
C VAL A 436 -16.78 2.05 0.22
N VAL A 437 -17.93 2.59 -0.20
CA VAL A 437 -19.22 1.91 -0.20
C VAL A 437 -19.65 1.68 -1.64
N LEU A 438 -19.85 0.41 -1.98
CA LEU A 438 -20.35 -0.03 -3.28
C LEU A 438 -21.81 -0.47 -3.13
N ASP A 439 -22.71 0.14 -3.88
CA ASP A 439 -24.06 -0.39 -4.15
C ASP A 439 -24.08 -0.92 -5.59
N PRO A 440 -23.98 -2.24 -5.79
CA PRO A 440 -23.87 -2.82 -7.14
C PRO A 440 -25.09 -2.49 -8.03
N PRO A 441 -24.97 -2.60 -9.37
CA PRO A 441 -26.09 -2.42 -10.26
C PRO A 441 -27.20 -3.45 -10.04
N THR A 442 -28.43 -3.12 -10.41
CA THR A 442 -29.53 -4.10 -10.55
C THR A 442 -29.96 -4.21 -12.00
N VAL A 443 -30.98 -5.04 -12.23
CA VAL A 443 -31.71 -5.06 -13.50
C VAL A 443 -32.22 -3.68 -13.89
N ASP A 444 -32.59 -2.81 -12.94
CA ASP A 444 -33.29 -1.55 -13.24
C ASP A 444 -32.49 -0.28 -12.91
N LYS A 445 -31.42 -0.37 -12.13
CA LYS A 445 -30.57 0.78 -11.74
C LYS A 445 -29.09 0.51 -11.99
N ASP A 446 -28.37 1.56 -12.38
CA ASP A 446 -26.92 1.56 -12.29
C ASP A 446 -26.48 1.45 -10.82
N GLY A 447 -25.25 0.96 -10.63
CA GLY A 447 -24.61 0.92 -9.33
C GLY A 447 -24.07 2.28 -8.92
N LEU A 448 -23.69 2.39 -7.66
CA LEU A 448 -23.09 3.57 -7.07
C LEU A 448 -21.82 3.17 -6.33
N VAL A 449 -20.76 3.92 -6.55
CA VAL A 449 -19.52 3.86 -5.76
C VAL A 449 -19.44 5.17 -5.00
N THR A 450 -19.34 5.10 -3.68
CA THR A 450 -19.27 6.27 -2.80
C THR A 450 -18.03 6.16 -1.94
N ILE A 451 -17.31 7.26 -1.75
CA ILE A 451 -16.31 7.37 -0.69
C ILE A 451 -16.97 8.11 0.47
N ASP A 452 -17.05 7.43 1.61
CA ASP A 452 -17.40 8.06 2.87
C ASP A 452 -16.12 8.55 3.54
N TYR A 453 -16.02 9.84 3.82
CA TYR A 453 -14.87 10.46 4.47
C TYR A 453 -15.26 11.76 5.18
N GLY A 454 -14.56 12.06 6.28
CA GLY A 454 -14.59 13.37 6.96
C GLY A 454 -14.02 14.48 6.06
N LYS A 455 -13.85 15.71 6.53
CA LYS A 455 -13.06 16.67 5.72
C LYS A 455 -11.58 16.29 5.86
N ASN A 456 -10.86 16.24 4.73
CA ASN A 456 -9.41 16.39 4.76
C ASN A 456 -9.15 17.89 4.78
N GLU A 457 -8.51 18.43 5.82
CA GLU A 457 -7.93 19.77 5.76
C GLU A 457 -6.58 19.75 5.02
#